data_AF-A0A2H0XC07-F1
#
_entry.id   AF-A0A2H0XC07-F1
#
_cell.length_a   1.000
_cell.length_b   1.000
_cell.length_c   1.000
_cell.angle_alpha   90.00
_cell.angle_beta   90.00
_cell.angle_gamma   90.00
#
_symmetry.space_group_name_H-M   'P 1'
#
loop_
_entity.id
_entity.type
_entity.pdbx_description
1 polymer ?
#
loop_
_entity_poly.entity_id
_entity_poly.type
_entity_poly.pdbx_seq_one_letter_code
_entity_poly.pdbx_strand_id
1 'polypeptide(L)'
;KSAVGIIRENIENPKFFVFSYDDPEWIKDVLEFKSEELVIVDKKYAGDRFKTYLRLISLCKHNIISNSTFAFWGAWLNENPNKVVVCPKTWVKGKEFEVPKEYKCI
;
A
#
# COMPACT_ATOMS: atom_id res chain seq x y z
N LYS A 1 -2.71 -5.91 -15.22
CA LYS A 1 -3.61 -6.08 -14.04
C LYS A 1 -3.38 -4.90 -13.11
N SER A 2 -4.43 -4.33 -12.50
CA SER A 2 -4.24 -3.28 -11.48
C SER A 2 -3.77 -3.89 -10.16
N ALA A 3 -3.08 -3.10 -9.32
CA ALA A 3 -2.63 -3.58 -8.01
C ALA A 3 -3.78 -4.02 -7.11
N VAL A 4 -4.88 -3.27 -7.14
CA VAL A 4 -6.13 -3.59 -6.44
C VAL A 4 -6.73 -4.90 -6.95
N GLY A 5 -6.72 -5.12 -8.27
CA GLY A 5 -7.20 -6.36 -8.88
C GLY A 5 -6.44 -7.60 -8.38
N ILE A 6 -5.12 -7.51 -8.22
CA ILE A 6 -4.30 -8.60 -7.66
C ILE A 6 -4.75 -8.96 -6.25
N ILE A 7 -5.08 -7.98 -5.41
CA ILE A 7 -5.58 -8.23 -4.06
C ILE A 7 -6.97 -8.86 -4.11
N ARG A 8 -7.90 -8.31 -4.90
CA ARG A 8 -9.29 -8.83 -5.02
C ARG A 8 -9.36 -10.25 -5.57
N GLU A 9 -8.43 -10.67 -6.42
CA GLU A 9 -8.35 -12.04 -6.94
C GLU A 9 -7.95 -13.08 -5.88
N ASN A 10 -7.19 -12.66 -4.85
CA ASN A 10 -6.61 -13.58 -3.87
C ASN A 10 -7.27 -13.49 -2.49
N ILE A 11 -7.98 -12.39 -2.21
CA ILE A 11 -8.52 -12.08 -0.89
C ILE A 11 -10.02 -11.85 -0.99
N GLU A 12 -10.77 -12.61 -0.20
CA GLU A 12 -12.22 -12.43 -0.07
C GLU A 12 -12.53 -11.15 0.74
N ASN A 13 -13.43 -10.31 0.21
CA ASN A 13 -13.90 -9.06 0.84
C ASN A 13 -12.78 -8.18 1.44
N PRO A 14 -11.78 -7.75 0.63
CA PRO A 14 -10.67 -6.96 1.14
C PRO A 14 -11.13 -5.59 1.65
N LYS A 15 -10.51 -5.10 2.71
CA LYS A 15 -10.60 -3.70 3.15
C LYS A 15 -9.29 -3.01 2.84
N PHE A 16 -9.36 -1.88 2.15
CA PHE A 16 -8.22 -1.07 1.75
C PHE A 16 -8.10 0.13 2.66
N PHE A 17 -6.96 0.23 3.34
CA PHE A 17 -6.59 1.40 4.12
C PHE A 17 -5.63 2.23 3.28
N VAL A 18 -6.03 3.44 2.91
CA VAL A 18 -5.20 4.33 2.11
C VAL A 18 -4.54 5.37 2.99
N PHE A 19 -3.21 5.31 3.00
CA PHE A 19 -2.35 6.26 3.67
C PHE A 19 -1.76 7.19 2.61
N SER A 20 -2.22 8.43 2.57
CA SER A 20 -1.75 9.44 1.62
C SER A 20 -1.33 10.72 2.36
N TYR A 21 -0.38 11.43 1.77
CA TYR A 21 -0.05 12.80 2.14
C TYR A 21 -0.84 13.83 1.34
N ASP A 22 -1.16 13.50 0.08
CA ASP A 22 -1.91 14.32 -0.87
C ASP A 22 -3.40 14.05 -0.79
N ASP A 23 -4.19 14.87 -1.50
CA ASP A 23 -5.64 14.96 -1.38
C ASP A 23 -6.35 13.59 -1.54
N PRO A 24 -7.02 13.10 -0.49
CA PRO A 24 -7.73 11.83 -0.51
C PRO A 24 -8.94 11.77 -1.45
N GLU A 25 -9.49 12.90 -1.92
CA GLU A 25 -10.63 12.90 -2.85
C GLU A 25 -10.25 12.31 -4.21
N TRP A 26 -9.07 12.66 -4.73
CA TRP A 26 -8.56 12.11 -6.00
C TRP A 26 -8.49 10.57 -6.00
N ILE A 27 -8.20 9.97 -4.85
CA ILE A 27 -8.04 8.51 -4.71
C ILE A 27 -9.36 7.78 -4.95
N LYS A 28 -10.49 8.37 -4.54
CA LYS A 28 -11.81 7.79 -4.76
C LYS A 28 -12.21 7.79 -6.23
N ASP A 29 -11.81 8.84 -6.95
CA ASP A 29 -12.15 9.01 -8.36
C ASP A 29 -11.25 8.21 -9.30
N VAL A 30 -9.97 8.02 -8.94
CA VAL A 30 -8.99 7.30 -9.77
C VAL A 30 -9.02 5.80 -9.55
N LEU A 31 -9.35 5.36 -8.34
CA LEU A 31 -9.38 3.95 -8.02
C LEU A 31 -10.85 3.55 -7.84
N GLU A 32 -11.35 2.73 -8.76
CA GLU A 32 -12.70 2.15 -8.78
C GLU A 32 -12.95 1.24 -7.55
N PHE A 33 -12.95 1.84 -6.36
CA PHE A 33 -13.27 1.20 -5.11
C PHE A 33 -14.77 1.28 -4.88
N LYS A 34 -15.36 0.17 -4.44
CA LYS A 34 -16.66 0.16 -3.79
C LYS A 34 -16.57 0.97 -2.49
N SER A 35 -17.56 1.80 -2.22
CA SER A 35 -17.54 2.73 -1.08
C SER A 35 -17.26 2.07 0.27
N GLU A 36 -17.72 0.83 0.44
CA GLU A 36 -17.60 0.05 1.67
C GLU A 36 -16.22 -0.59 1.86
N GLU A 37 -15.43 -0.74 0.79
CA GLU A 37 -14.12 -1.42 0.87
C GLU A 37 -12.97 -0.47 1.19
N LEU A 38 -13.19 0.85 1.08
CA LEU A 38 -12.17 1.87 1.19
C LEU A 38 -12.26 2.64 2.52
N VAL A 39 -11.15 2.69 3.23
CA VAL A 39 -10.95 3.56 4.39
C VAL A 39 -9.78 4.49 4.09
N ILE A 40 -10.08 5.77 3.98
CA ILE A 40 -9.04 6.79 3.89
C ILE A 40 -8.59 7.12 5.31
N VAL A 41 -7.30 6.91 5.58
CA VAL A 41 -6.72 7.21 6.87
C VAL A 41 -6.36 8.69 6.92
N ASP A 42 -7.02 9.41 7.81
CA ASP A 42 -6.81 10.85 8.02
C ASP A 42 -5.40 11.13 8.56
N LYS A 43 -4.75 12.16 8.01
CA LYS A 43 -3.39 12.61 8.35
C LYS A 43 -3.20 12.89 9.84
N LYS A 44 -4.26 13.21 10.60
CA LYS A 44 -4.18 13.33 12.06
C LYS A 44 -3.70 12.06 12.76
N TYR A 45 -3.87 10.89 12.12
CA TYR A 45 -3.38 9.60 12.63
C TYR A 45 -1.93 9.30 12.22
N ALA A 46 -1.23 10.21 11.53
CA ALA A 46 0.18 10.02 11.16
C ALA A 46 1.10 9.84 12.37
N GLY A 47 0.80 10.51 13.47
CA GLY A 47 1.66 10.58 14.64
C GLY A 47 2.94 11.39 14.37
N ASP A 48 3.77 11.53 15.41
CA ASP A 48 5.06 12.22 15.31
C ASP A 48 5.91 11.59 14.21
N ARG A 49 6.38 12.43 13.27
CA ARG A 49 7.19 12.02 12.10
C ARG A 49 6.64 10.77 11.37
N PHE A 50 5.32 10.63 11.26
CA PHE A 50 4.65 9.51 10.59
C PHE A 50 4.85 8.13 11.23
N LYS A 51 5.33 8.05 12.49
CA LYS A 51 5.57 6.79 13.18
C LYS A 51 4.31 5.93 13.30
N THR A 52 3.16 6.55 13.55
CA THR A 52 1.89 5.83 13.67
C THR A 52 1.44 5.29 12.32
N TYR A 53 1.59 6.06 11.24
CA TYR A 53 1.33 5.55 9.89
C TYR A 53 2.20 4.35 9.54
N LEU A 54 3.51 4.44 9.81
CA LEU A 54 4.42 3.34 9.51
C LEU A 54 4.00 2.05 10.25
N ARG A 55 3.61 2.19 11.52
CA ARG A 55 3.06 1.08 12.32
C ARG A 55 1.73 0.55 11.79
N LEU A 56 0.82 1.43 11.36
CA LEU A 56 -0.47 1.00 10.79
C LEU A 56 -0.29 0.25 9.46
N ILE A 57 0.63 0.72 8.61
CA ILE A 57 0.97 0.05 7.35
C ILE A 57 1.59 -1.33 7.62
N SER A 58 2.46 -1.46 8.62
CA SER A 58 3.07 -2.75 8.97
C SER A 58 2.09 -3.74 9.59
N LEU A 59 0.98 -3.26 10.15
CA LEU A 59 -0.10 -4.11 10.70
C LEU A 59 -1.14 -4.54 9.67
N CYS A 60 -1.08 -4.04 8.43
CA CYS A 60 -1.96 -4.49 7.36
C CYS A 60 -1.68 -5.96 7.00
N LYS A 61 -2.67 -6.71 6.54
CA LYS A 61 -2.46 -8.11 6.12
C LYS A 61 -1.62 -8.22 4.84
N HIS A 62 -1.78 -7.24 3.95
CA HIS A 62 -1.15 -7.15 2.64
C HIS A 62 -0.83 -5.68 2.36
N ASN A 63 0.06 -5.41 1.42
CA ASN A 63 0.48 -4.05 1.10
C ASN A 63 0.47 -3.81 -0.41
N ILE A 64 -0.08 -2.66 -0.81
CA ILE A 64 0.15 -2.06 -2.12
C ILE A 64 0.99 -0.81 -1.85
N ILE A 65 2.16 -0.72 -2.46
CA ILE A 65 3.10 0.37 -2.19
C ILE A 65 3.39 1.17 -3.46
N SER A 66 3.63 2.47 -3.29
CA SER A 66 4.22 3.32 -4.32
C SER A 66 5.75 3.22 -4.32
N ASN A 67 6.42 3.92 -5.24
CA ASN A 67 7.87 4.05 -5.29
C ASN A 67 8.38 5.00 -4.19
N SER A 68 8.05 4.68 -2.94
CA SER A 68 8.36 5.46 -1.76
C SER A 68 9.11 4.58 -0.76
N THR A 69 10.24 5.09 -0.26
CA THR A 69 10.99 4.41 0.81
C THR A 69 10.16 4.27 2.09
N PHE A 70 9.25 5.20 2.35
CA PHE A 70 8.33 5.10 3.48
C PHE A 70 7.36 3.93 3.34
N ALA A 71 6.74 3.79 2.16
CA ALA A 71 5.83 2.69 1.87
C ALA A 71 6.56 1.34 1.85
N PHE A 72 7.79 1.30 1.31
CA PHE A 72 8.67 0.14 1.37
C PHE A 72 8.88 -0.35 2.80
N TRP A 73 9.31 0.53 3.70
CA TRP A 73 9.57 0.16 5.10
C TRP A 73 8.30 -0.32 5.81
N GLY A 74 7.15 0.30 5.53
CA GLY A 74 5.88 -0.16 6.07
C GLY A 74 5.54 -1.60 5.65
N ALA A 75 5.74 -1.94 4.36
CA ALA A 75 5.53 -3.30 3.87
C ALA A 75 6.61 -4.28 4.32
N TRP A 76 7.86 -3.83 4.44
CA TRP A 76 8.97 -4.64 4.92
C TRP A 76 8.76 -5.08 6.37
N LEU A 77 8.36 -4.14 7.24
CA LEU A 77 8.07 -4.37 8.65
C LEU A 77 6.79 -5.17 8.91
N ASN A 78 6.01 -5.46 7.88
CA ASN A 78 4.86 -6.35 8.01
C ASN A 78 5.32 -7.80 8.23
N GLU A 79 5.06 -8.33 9.42
CA GLU A 79 5.51 -9.67 9.81
C GLU A 79 4.57 -10.80 9.35
N ASN A 80 3.46 -10.50 8.66
CA ASN A 80 2.56 -11.52 8.14
C ASN A 80 3.30 -12.39 7.09
N PRO A 81 3.54 -13.69 7.35
CA PRO A 81 4.27 -14.55 6.42
C PRO A 81 3.48 -14.81 5.13
N ASN A 82 2.16 -14.61 5.16
CA ASN A 82 1.27 -14.77 4.01
C ASN A 82 0.97 -13.42 3.32
N LYS A 83 1.77 -12.36 3.58
CA LYS A 83 1.54 -11.06 2.97
C LYS A 83 1.77 -11.13 1.46
N VAL A 84 0.88 -10.49 0.70
CA VAL A 84 1.11 -10.14 -0.69
C VAL A 84 1.54 -8.68 -0.69
N VAL A 85 2.71 -8.40 -1.27
CA VAL A 85 3.16 -7.02 -1.50
C VAL A 85 3.16 -6.74 -2.99
N VAL A 86 2.39 -5.73 -3.41
CA VAL A 86 2.35 -5.26 -4.79
C VAL A 86 3.13 -3.95 -4.87
N CYS A 87 4.09 -3.87 -5.80
CA CYS A 87 5.00 -2.73 -5.96
C CYS A 87 5.02 -2.23 -7.41
N PRO A 88 5.50 -1.00 -7.66
CA PRO A 88 5.80 -0.56 -9.02
C PRO A 88 7.08 -1.26 -9.52
N LYS A 89 7.09 -1.65 -10.79
CA LYS A 89 8.29 -2.19 -11.45
C LYS A 89 9.43 -1.18 -11.54
N THR A 90 9.12 0.11 -11.69
CA THR A 90 10.12 1.17 -11.80
C THR A 90 10.09 2.05 -10.56
N TRP A 91 11.20 2.07 -9.81
CA TRP A 91 11.31 2.84 -8.57
C TRP A 91 11.92 4.24 -8.80
N VAL A 92 12.98 4.31 -9.61
CA VAL A 92 13.67 5.55 -9.98
C VAL A 92 13.86 5.54 -11.50
N LYS A 93 13.76 6.72 -12.15
CA LYS A 93 13.99 6.85 -13.60
C LYS A 93 15.31 6.17 -14.00
N GLY A 94 15.21 5.01 -14.65
CA GLY A 94 16.35 4.27 -15.19
C GLY A 94 17.09 3.34 -14.23
N LYS A 95 16.61 3.09 -13.00
CA LYS A 95 17.21 2.11 -12.09
C LYS A 95 16.16 1.16 -11.52
N GLU A 96 16.41 -0.14 -11.70
CA GLU A 96 15.71 -1.18 -10.97
C GLU A 96 16.14 -1.11 -9.50
N PHE A 97 15.17 -1.11 -8.58
CA PHE A 97 15.42 -1.20 -7.15
C PHE A 97 15.22 -2.64 -6.74
N GLU A 98 16.19 -3.21 -6.03
CA GLU A 98 16.06 -4.58 -5.52
C GLU A 98 15.02 -4.60 -4.40
N VAL A 99 13.86 -5.18 -4.72
CA VAL A 99 12.85 -5.57 -3.74
C VAL A 99 12.97 -7.06 -3.44
N PRO A 100 12.45 -7.55 -2.31
CA PRO A 100 12.34 -8.98 -2.07
C PRO A 100 11.69 -9.71 -3.26
N LYS A 101 12.23 -10.88 -3.60
CA LYS A 101 11.82 -11.65 -4.79
C LYS A 101 10.36 -12.08 -4.76
N GLU A 102 9.78 -12.16 -3.56
CA GLU A 102 8.38 -12.49 -3.31
C GLU A 102 7.41 -11.32 -3.59
N TYR A 103 7.91 -10.10 -3.78
CA TYR A 103 7.07 -8.95 -4.09
C TYR A 103 6.58 -9.01 -5.55
N LYS A 104 5.29 -8.76 -5.76
CA LYS A 104 4.65 -8.73 -7.07
C LYS A 104 4.77 -7.34 -7.67
N CYS A 105 5.85 -7.06 -8.39
CA CYS A 105 6.01 -5.77 -9.06
C CYS A 105 5.32 -5.75 -10.43
N ILE A 106 4.52 -4.72 -10.67
CA ILE A 106 3.75 -4.49 -11.92
C ILE A 106 4.02 -3.12 -12.54
#